data_AF-A0A9Q8Y564-F1
#
_entry.id   AF-A0A9Q8Y564-F1
#
_cell.length_a   1.000
_cell.length_b   1.000
_cell.length_c   1.000
_cell.angle_alpha   90.00
_cell.angle_beta   90.00
_cell.angle_gamma   90.00
#
_symmetry.space_group_name_H-M   'P 1'
#
loop_
_entity.id
_entity.type
_entity.pdbx_description
1 polymer ?
#
loop_
_entity_poly.entity_id
_entity_poly.type
_entity_poly.pdbx_seq_one_letter_code
_entity_poly.pdbx_strand_id
1 'polypeptide(L)'
;MIYKKYGEVFKNLRLQKNFSQKELQELSGVSKATISQFENGKSMISYEKLTQVLDAMSLTIYDYSLLLNNGIPDYFITEFEQISAAFFNQDKDKLGEIYEKNKKIGTIETYIIGLCAKATYSQLLLSEKHIIESVLISKPFWGLYELYVFLHTVEQINIVLLEKITESLFSEQYISQYIQKLHEYRALTINILMKVILVYIDQDKEYKAKDLLEKIPVFLVDADITSHMMIYFLEGYFTVKFKNKNIGQRMIEEVLHILDLIGAQKFKNVMEDTLVKIENQ
;
A
#
# COMPACT_ATOMS: atom_id res chain seq x y z
N MET A 1 3.80 -33.10 -6.54
CA MET A 1 4.83 -32.11 -6.93
C MET A 1 4.20 -30.73 -6.99
N ILE A 2 4.90 -29.70 -6.54
CA ILE A 2 4.46 -28.29 -6.54
C ILE A 2 3.92 -27.87 -7.94
N TYR A 3 4.53 -28.36 -9.02
CA TYR A 3 4.17 -28.06 -10.42
C TYR A 3 2.76 -28.51 -10.85
N LYS A 4 2.16 -29.49 -10.16
CA LYS A 4 0.84 -30.01 -10.52
C LYS A 4 -0.25 -28.94 -10.36
N LYS A 5 -0.18 -28.16 -9.28
CA LYS A 5 -1.10 -27.06 -9.01
C LYS A 5 -1.04 -25.99 -10.10
N TYR A 6 0.17 -25.58 -10.50
CA TYR A 6 0.37 -24.59 -11.56
C TYR A 6 -0.23 -25.06 -12.90
N GLY A 7 0.12 -26.27 -13.32
CA GLY A 7 -0.43 -26.86 -14.54
C GLY A 7 -1.96 -26.98 -14.53
N GLU A 8 -2.53 -27.43 -13.41
CA GLU A 8 -3.99 -27.59 -13.28
C GLU A 8 -4.73 -26.26 -13.33
N VAL A 9 -4.25 -25.23 -12.62
CA VAL A 9 -4.85 -23.90 -12.67
C VAL A 9 -4.76 -23.32 -14.08
N PHE A 10 -3.62 -23.46 -14.74
CA PHE A 10 -3.46 -23.02 -16.13
C PHE A 10 -4.41 -23.75 -17.08
N LYS A 11 -4.56 -25.07 -16.93
CA LYS A 11 -5.48 -25.87 -17.74
C LYS A 11 -6.92 -25.41 -17.57
N ASN A 12 -7.33 -25.16 -16.33
CA ASN A 12 -8.68 -24.69 -16.01
C ASN A 12 -8.95 -23.33 -16.66
N LEU A 13 -8.00 -22.39 -16.56
CA LEU A 13 -8.05 -21.09 -17.22
C LEU A 13 -8.22 -21.20 -18.73
N ARG A 14 -7.37 -22.02 -19.38
CA ARG A 14 -7.43 -22.23 -20.83
C ARG A 14 -8.81 -22.73 -21.25
N LEU A 15 -9.35 -23.72 -20.53
CA LEU A 15 -10.66 -24.29 -20.82
C LEU A 15 -11.79 -23.29 -20.57
N GLN A 16 -11.74 -22.49 -19.51
CA GLN A 16 -12.73 -21.43 -19.24
C GLN A 16 -12.74 -20.36 -20.33
N LYS A 17 -11.57 -20.04 -20.88
CA LYS A 17 -11.40 -19.12 -22.02
C LYS A 17 -11.68 -19.78 -23.38
N ASN A 18 -12.10 -21.05 -23.39
CA ASN A 18 -12.44 -21.84 -24.59
C ASN A 18 -11.30 -22.02 -25.60
N PHE A 19 -10.04 -21.99 -25.15
CA PHE A 19 -8.90 -22.26 -26.03
C PHE A 19 -8.54 -23.74 -26.05
N SER A 20 -8.23 -24.28 -27.22
CA SER A 20 -7.52 -25.55 -27.36
C SER A 20 -6.01 -25.37 -27.23
N GLN A 21 -5.28 -26.44 -26.92
CA GLN A 21 -3.81 -26.40 -26.90
C GLN A 21 -3.22 -26.11 -28.30
N LYS A 22 -3.97 -26.42 -29.37
CA LYS A 22 -3.53 -26.18 -30.76
C LYS A 22 -3.63 -24.68 -31.09
N GLU A 23 -4.75 -24.05 -30.75
CA GLU A 23 -4.93 -22.61 -30.94
C GLU A 23 -3.90 -21.82 -30.13
N LEU A 24 -3.65 -22.20 -28.88
CA LEU A 24 -2.59 -21.54 -28.10
C LEU A 24 -1.20 -21.70 -28.73
N GLN A 25 -0.89 -22.85 -29.33
CA GLN A 25 0.38 -23.01 -30.05
C GLN A 25 0.47 -22.04 -31.23
N GLU A 26 -0.60 -21.90 -32.00
CA GLU A 26 -0.66 -21.02 -33.17
C GLU A 26 -0.51 -19.54 -32.77
N LEU A 27 -1.10 -19.13 -31.64
CA LEU A 27 -1.06 -17.75 -31.16
C LEU A 27 0.23 -17.38 -30.41
N SER A 28 0.73 -18.28 -29.56
CA SER A 28 1.87 -18.02 -28.66
C SER A 28 3.22 -18.47 -29.20
N GLY A 29 3.24 -19.35 -30.21
CA GLY A 29 4.44 -20.04 -30.69
C GLY A 29 4.93 -21.16 -29.75
N VAL A 30 4.28 -21.40 -28.61
CA VAL A 30 4.68 -22.45 -27.66
C VAL A 30 4.10 -23.79 -28.10
N SER A 31 4.97 -24.81 -28.25
CA SER A 31 4.54 -26.13 -28.73
C SER A 31 3.42 -26.74 -27.88
N LYS A 32 2.44 -27.38 -28.54
CA LYS A 32 1.36 -28.14 -27.90
C LYS A 32 1.89 -29.18 -26.92
N ALA A 33 3.02 -29.81 -27.22
CA ALA A 33 3.67 -30.76 -26.33
C ALA A 33 4.12 -30.10 -25.02
N THR A 34 4.73 -28.91 -25.09
CA THR A 34 5.11 -28.12 -23.92
C THR A 34 3.89 -27.73 -23.08
N ILE A 35 2.85 -27.19 -23.72
CA ILE A 35 1.60 -26.80 -23.03
C ILE A 35 0.99 -28.02 -22.31
N SER A 36 0.88 -29.14 -23.02
CA SER A 36 0.31 -30.38 -22.47
C SER A 36 1.13 -30.93 -21.30
N GLN A 37 2.46 -30.94 -21.39
CA GLN A 37 3.30 -31.40 -20.30
C GLN A 37 3.17 -30.49 -19.06
N PHE A 38 3.10 -29.18 -19.27
CA PHE A 38 2.88 -28.22 -18.18
C PHE A 38 1.53 -28.43 -17.50
N GLU A 39 0.44 -28.49 -18.27
CA GLU A 39 -0.93 -28.70 -17.76
C GLU A 39 -1.10 -29.98 -16.94
N ASN A 40 -0.34 -31.02 -17.29
CA ASN A 40 -0.37 -32.31 -16.60
C ASN A 40 0.69 -32.40 -15.48
N GLY A 41 1.36 -31.30 -15.15
CA GLY A 41 2.38 -31.24 -14.09
C GLY A 41 3.63 -32.08 -14.36
N LYS A 42 3.90 -32.43 -15.63
CA LYS A 42 5.04 -33.26 -16.05
C LYS A 42 6.33 -32.46 -16.20
N SER A 43 6.23 -31.18 -16.54
CA SER A 43 7.36 -30.26 -16.63
C SER A 43 6.91 -28.84 -16.29
N MET A 44 7.85 -27.99 -15.84
CA MET A 44 7.61 -26.55 -15.78
C MET A 44 7.82 -25.93 -17.15
N ILE A 45 7.05 -24.89 -17.42
CA ILE A 45 7.25 -23.99 -18.56
C ILE A 45 8.20 -22.86 -18.13
N SER A 46 9.02 -22.35 -19.04
CA SER A 46 9.84 -21.17 -18.74
C SER A 46 8.95 -19.94 -18.55
N TYR A 47 9.43 -18.95 -17.80
CA TYR A 47 8.72 -17.70 -17.57
C TYR A 47 8.31 -17.02 -18.88
N GLU A 48 9.22 -16.91 -19.84
CA GLU A 48 8.96 -16.35 -21.18
C GLU A 48 7.82 -17.07 -21.92
N LYS A 49 7.82 -18.40 -21.88
CA LYS A 49 6.77 -19.18 -22.54
C LYS A 49 5.45 -19.07 -21.80
N LEU A 50 5.48 -18.97 -20.47
CA LEU A 50 4.29 -18.71 -19.66
C LEU A 50 3.67 -17.36 -20.02
N THR A 51 4.47 -16.29 -20.13
CA THR A 51 3.98 -14.97 -20.56
C THR A 51 3.36 -15.03 -21.95
N GLN A 52 4.01 -15.69 -22.91
CA GLN A 52 3.47 -15.83 -24.27
C GLN A 52 2.09 -16.51 -24.31
N VAL A 53 1.91 -17.59 -23.53
CA VAL A 53 0.61 -18.30 -23.52
C VAL A 53 -0.47 -17.57 -22.71
N LEU A 54 -0.09 -16.81 -21.67
CA LEU A 54 -1.03 -15.98 -20.92
C LEU A 54 -1.49 -14.79 -21.77
N ASP A 55 -0.57 -14.11 -22.45
CA ASP A 55 -0.87 -13.01 -23.37
C ASP A 55 -1.80 -13.46 -24.50
N ALA A 56 -1.57 -14.66 -25.06
CA ALA A 56 -2.45 -15.28 -26.06
C ALA A 56 -3.89 -15.52 -25.55
N MET A 57 -4.10 -15.62 -24.23
CA MET A 57 -5.41 -15.74 -23.58
C MET A 57 -5.96 -14.40 -23.05
N SER A 58 -5.24 -13.30 -23.31
CA SER A 58 -5.50 -11.98 -22.72
C SER A 58 -5.55 -12.05 -21.19
N LEU A 59 -4.52 -12.64 -20.60
CA LEU A 59 -4.30 -12.76 -19.17
C LEU A 59 -2.92 -12.24 -18.82
N THR A 60 -2.81 -11.57 -17.69
CA THR A 60 -1.53 -11.17 -17.12
C THR A 60 -1.00 -12.26 -16.18
N ILE A 61 0.28 -12.16 -15.81
CA ILE A 61 0.84 -13.00 -14.73
C ILE A 61 0.10 -12.76 -13.41
N TYR A 62 -0.34 -11.52 -13.16
CA TYR A 62 -1.07 -11.18 -11.95
C TYR A 62 -2.39 -11.95 -11.87
N ASP A 63 -3.19 -11.97 -12.95
CA ASP A 63 -4.43 -12.75 -13.02
C ASP A 63 -4.19 -14.23 -12.73
N TYR A 64 -3.11 -14.79 -13.28
CA TYR A 64 -2.73 -16.17 -13.05
C TYR A 64 -2.32 -16.42 -11.58
N SER A 65 -1.54 -15.52 -10.98
CA SER A 65 -1.12 -15.62 -9.58
C SER A 65 -2.28 -15.59 -8.60
N LEU A 66 -3.30 -14.74 -8.84
CA LEU A 66 -4.51 -14.69 -8.03
C LEU A 66 -5.21 -16.05 -8.00
N LEU A 67 -5.33 -16.71 -9.15
CA LEU A 67 -5.99 -18.02 -9.25
C LEU A 67 -5.19 -19.14 -8.60
N LEU A 68 -3.86 -19.04 -8.59
CA LEU A 68 -3.03 -19.97 -7.83
C LEU A 68 -3.30 -19.85 -6.32
N ASN A 69 -3.62 -18.67 -5.83
CA ASN A 69 -3.87 -18.43 -4.41
C ASN A 69 -5.36 -18.41 -4.05
N ASN A 70 -6.25 -18.96 -4.90
CA ASN A 70 -7.70 -18.95 -4.71
C ASN A 70 -8.30 -17.53 -4.52
N GLY A 71 -7.71 -16.54 -5.17
CA GLY A 71 -8.07 -15.13 -5.06
C GLY A 71 -7.58 -14.47 -3.77
N ILE A 72 -6.79 -15.16 -2.94
CA ILE A 72 -6.23 -14.61 -1.71
C ILE A 72 -4.93 -13.87 -2.06
N PRO A 73 -4.77 -12.59 -1.66
CA PRO A 73 -3.52 -11.86 -1.80
C PRO A 73 -2.37 -12.56 -1.06
N ASP A 74 -1.15 -12.09 -1.30
CA ASP A 74 0.00 -12.52 -0.51
C ASP A 74 -0.23 -12.25 0.98
N TYR A 75 0.36 -13.10 1.82
CA TYR A 75 0.18 -13.03 3.27
C TYR A 75 0.42 -11.62 3.82
N PHE A 76 1.51 -10.96 3.42
CA PHE A 76 1.85 -9.64 3.93
C PHE A 76 0.84 -8.56 3.53
N ILE A 77 0.30 -8.62 2.30
CA ILE A 77 -0.75 -7.70 1.84
C ILE A 77 -1.98 -7.85 2.74
N THR A 78 -2.40 -9.10 2.95
CA THR A 78 -3.55 -9.41 3.79
C THR A 78 -3.37 -8.91 5.23
N GLU A 79 -2.16 -9.05 5.81
CA GLU A 79 -1.90 -8.53 7.15
C GLU A 79 -1.90 -6.99 7.20
N PHE A 80 -1.31 -6.30 6.22
CA PHE A 80 -1.32 -4.83 6.20
C PHE A 80 -2.71 -4.24 5.96
N GLU A 81 -3.53 -4.89 5.15
CA GLU A 81 -4.95 -4.54 4.99
C GLU A 81 -5.71 -4.71 6.31
N GLN A 82 -5.45 -5.79 7.05
CA GLN A 82 -6.03 -6.00 8.38
C GLN A 82 -5.56 -4.95 9.39
N ILE A 83 -4.29 -4.54 9.36
CA ILE A 83 -3.78 -3.45 10.20
C ILE A 83 -4.52 -2.16 9.87
N SER A 84 -4.64 -1.82 8.58
CA SER A 84 -5.35 -0.63 8.12
C SER A 84 -6.81 -0.65 8.57
N ALA A 85 -7.51 -1.77 8.37
CA ALA A 85 -8.90 -1.93 8.78
C ALA A 85 -9.07 -1.83 10.29
N ALA A 86 -8.21 -2.48 11.08
CA ALA A 86 -8.26 -2.41 12.53
C ALA A 86 -7.98 -0.99 13.05
N PHE A 87 -7.02 -0.28 12.44
CA PHE A 87 -6.76 1.14 12.72
C PHE A 87 -7.98 2.01 12.46
N PHE A 88 -8.62 1.90 11.28
CA PHE A 88 -9.84 2.65 10.96
C PHE A 88 -11.03 2.31 11.85
N ASN A 89 -11.08 1.08 12.37
CA ASN A 89 -12.12 0.65 13.33
C ASN A 89 -11.74 0.95 14.80
N GLN A 90 -10.60 1.58 15.05
CA GLN A 90 -10.04 1.80 16.40
C GLN A 90 -9.92 0.50 17.23
N ASP A 91 -9.74 -0.63 16.57
CA ASP A 91 -9.71 -1.97 17.19
C ASP A 91 -8.29 -2.31 17.65
N LYS A 92 -7.94 -1.80 18.84
CA LYS A 92 -6.62 -2.02 19.46
C LYS A 92 -6.35 -3.47 19.80
N ASP A 93 -7.39 -4.23 20.18
CA ASP A 93 -7.26 -5.64 20.50
C ASP A 93 -6.85 -6.42 19.25
N LYS A 94 -7.49 -6.14 18.11
CA LYS A 94 -7.13 -6.76 16.84
C LYS A 94 -5.71 -6.42 16.41
N LEU A 95 -5.28 -5.17 16.59
CA LEU A 95 -3.89 -4.77 16.30
C LEU A 95 -2.88 -5.53 17.19
N GLY A 96 -3.21 -5.73 18.46
CA GLY A 96 -2.42 -6.55 19.40
C GLY A 96 -2.35 -8.03 18.98
N GLU A 97 -3.46 -8.60 18.52
CA GLU A 97 -3.48 -9.97 17.96
C GLU A 97 -2.55 -10.10 16.75
N ILE A 98 -2.62 -9.14 15.82
CA ILE A 98 -1.77 -9.13 14.61
C ILE A 98 -0.29 -9.06 15.01
N TYR A 99 0.08 -8.21 15.98
CA TYR A 99 1.44 -8.14 16.51
C TYR A 99 1.92 -9.50 17.05
N GLU A 100 1.17 -10.10 17.99
CA GLU A 100 1.56 -11.34 18.64
C GLU A 100 1.60 -12.53 17.67
N LYS A 101 0.63 -12.62 16.75
CA LYS A 101 0.60 -13.63 15.69
C LYS A 101 1.85 -13.55 14.82
N ASN A 102 2.18 -12.38 14.29
CA ASN A 102 3.28 -12.22 13.35
C ASN A 102 4.66 -12.36 14.01
N LYS A 103 4.78 -11.97 15.28
CA LYS A 103 5.96 -12.23 16.10
C LYS A 103 6.22 -13.72 16.30
N LYS A 104 5.17 -14.53 16.50
CA LYS A 104 5.28 -15.99 16.70
C LYS A 104 5.74 -16.76 15.47
N ILE A 105 5.55 -16.24 14.26
CA ILE A 105 6.01 -16.89 13.02
C ILE A 105 7.55 -16.94 12.97
N GLY A 106 8.21 -15.94 13.54
CA GLY A 106 9.65 -15.98 13.82
C GLY A 106 10.57 -15.60 12.65
N THR A 107 10.05 -15.07 11.53
CA THR A 107 10.89 -14.42 10.50
C THR A 107 11.01 -12.92 10.76
N ILE A 108 12.03 -12.28 10.20
CA ILE A 108 12.24 -10.84 10.35
C ILE A 108 11.13 -10.05 9.64
N GLU A 109 10.68 -10.52 8.49
CA GLU A 109 9.64 -9.90 7.68
C GLU A 109 8.30 -9.93 8.40
N THR A 110 7.90 -11.09 8.95
CA THR A 110 6.67 -11.14 9.74
C THR A 110 6.80 -10.31 11.01
N TYR A 111 7.95 -10.33 11.68
CA TYR A 111 8.14 -9.50 12.85
C TYR A 111 7.97 -7.99 12.54
N ILE A 112 8.48 -7.52 11.39
CA ILE A 112 8.27 -6.14 10.92
C ILE A 112 6.78 -5.83 10.70
N ILE A 113 6.01 -6.75 10.10
CA ILE A 113 4.54 -6.59 9.98
C ILE A 113 3.91 -6.41 11.37
N GLY A 114 4.33 -7.23 12.35
CA GLY A 114 3.88 -7.08 13.72
C GLY A 114 4.23 -5.71 14.30
N LEU A 115 5.47 -5.25 14.11
CA LEU A 115 5.91 -3.92 14.56
C LEU A 115 5.11 -2.80 13.89
N CYS A 116 4.72 -2.95 12.63
CA CYS A 116 3.83 -2.02 11.94
C CYS A 116 2.46 -1.95 12.64
N ALA A 117 1.88 -3.10 13.01
CA ALA A 117 0.65 -3.12 13.81
C ALA A 117 0.86 -2.40 15.14
N LYS A 118 1.93 -2.75 15.88
CA LYS A 118 2.30 -2.13 17.16
C LYS A 118 2.43 -0.61 17.08
N ALA A 119 3.06 -0.09 16.01
CA ALA A 119 3.27 1.33 15.79
C ALA A 119 1.98 2.15 15.65
N THR A 120 0.87 1.51 15.25
CA THR A 120 -0.41 2.21 15.08
C THR A 120 -1.19 2.45 16.38
N TYR A 121 -0.87 1.73 17.46
CA TYR A 121 -1.56 1.86 18.75
C TYR A 121 -0.63 2.10 19.96
N SER A 122 0.69 1.98 19.77
CA SER A 122 1.67 2.14 20.85
C SER A 122 3.04 2.61 20.34
N GLN A 123 3.88 3.12 21.24
CA GLN A 123 5.25 3.52 20.92
C GLN A 123 6.17 2.30 20.78
N LEU A 124 6.95 2.29 19.71
CA LEU A 124 8.01 1.32 19.47
C LEU A 124 9.24 1.61 20.35
N LEU A 125 9.91 0.54 20.77
CA LEU A 125 11.21 0.61 21.45
C LEU A 125 12.29 1.06 20.47
N LEU A 126 13.39 1.64 20.97
CA LEU A 126 14.53 2.05 20.13
C LEU A 126 15.09 0.90 19.28
N SER A 127 15.20 -0.30 19.85
CA SER A 127 15.64 -1.49 19.12
C SER A 127 14.66 -1.91 18.01
N GLU A 128 13.36 -1.76 18.24
CA GLU A 128 12.32 -2.05 17.24
C GLU A 128 12.35 -1.01 16.10
N LYS A 129 12.53 0.27 16.44
CA LYS A 129 12.71 1.35 15.45
C LYS A 129 13.92 1.07 14.56
N HIS A 130 15.06 0.70 15.13
CA HIS A 130 16.25 0.36 14.34
C HIS A 130 16.04 -0.82 13.37
N ILE A 131 15.22 -1.80 13.73
CA ILE A 131 14.85 -2.90 12.83
C ILE A 131 14.07 -2.34 11.62
N ILE A 132 13.04 -1.53 11.86
CA ILE A 132 12.26 -0.88 10.80
C ILE A 132 13.16 -0.01 9.91
N GLU A 133 13.96 0.86 10.54
CA GLU A 133 14.84 1.79 9.84
C GLU A 133 15.88 1.06 8.98
N SER A 134 16.38 -0.10 9.42
CA SER A 134 17.36 -0.88 8.66
C SER A 134 16.84 -1.33 7.29
N VAL A 135 15.55 -1.68 7.21
CA VAL A 135 14.88 -2.09 5.95
C VAL A 135 14.61 -0.89 5.04
N LEU A 136 14.27 0.26 5.64
CA LEU A 136 14.02 1.49 4.86
C LEU A 136 15.34 2.13 4.38
N ILE A 137 16.44 1.98 5.12
CA ILE A 137 17.76 2.54 4.77
C ILE A 137 18.42 1.78 3.61
N SER A 138 18.20 0.48 3.48
CA SER A 138 18.90 -0.38 2.51
C SER A 138 18.61 -0.06 1.03
N LYS A 139 17.90 1.05 0.75
CA LYS A 139 17.41 1.47 -0.57
C LYS A 139 16.60 0.36 -1.25
N PRO A 140 15.47 -0.02 -0.66
CA PRO A 140 14.61 -1.00 -1.29
C PRO A 140 14.11 -0.46 -2.63
N PHE A 141 13.93 -1.36 -3.61
CA PHE A 141 12.86 -1.14 -4.58
C PHE A 141 11.60 -0.86 -3.77
N TRP A 142 10.93 0.29 -3.97
CA TRP A 142 9.71 0.64 -3.22
C TRP A 142 8.54 -0.24 -3.68
N GLY A 143 8.59 -1.51 -3.30
CA GLY A 143 7.50 -2.45 -3.42
C GLY A 143 6.37 -2.12 -2.46
N LEU A 144 5.26 -2.83 -2.61
CA LEU A 144 4.12 -2.69 -1.69
C LEU A 144 4.54 -2.94 -0.25
N TYR A 145 5.43 -3.92 -0.01
CA TYR A 145 5.91 -4.24 1.33
C TYR A 145 6.55 -3.04 2.02
N GLU A 146 7.53 -2.39 1.39
CA GLU A 146 8.24 -1.25 1.99
C GLU A 146 7.36 0.00 2.09
N LEU A 147 6.46 0.22 1.13
CA LEU A 147 5.46 1.29 1.22
C LEU A 147 4.52 1.07 2.42
N TYR A 148 4.03 -0.15 2.63
CA TYR A 148 3.20 -0.46 3.79
C TYR A 148 3.96 -0.34 5.11
N VAL A 149 5.21 -0.80 5.16
CA VAL A 149 6.06 -0.59 6.35
C VAL A 149 6.16 0.89 6.65
N PHE A 150 6.53 1.70 5.66
CA PHE A 150 6.69 3.13 5.86
C PHE A 150 5.37 3.82 6.26
N LEU A 151 4.26 3.50 5.60
CA LEU A 151 2.93 4.02 5.91
C LEU A 151 2.53 3.83 7.38
N HIS A 152 2.84 2.67 7.96
CA HIS A 152 2.45 2.35 9.33
C HIS A 152 3.45 2.86 10.38
N THR A 153 4.68 3.21 9.99
CA THR A 153 5.72 3.64 10.92
C THR A 153 6.16 5.10 10.77
N VAL A 154 5.59 5.87 9.82
CA VAL A 154 5.93 7.28 9.52
C VAL A 154 6.08 8.13 10.79
N GLU A 155 5.14 8.03 11.74
CA GLU A 155 5.11 8.87 12.94
C GLU A 155 6.24 8.55 13.95
N GLN A 156 6.92 7.42 13.80
CA GLN A 156 7.81 6.91 14.85
C GLN A 156 9.28 6.71 14.44
N ILE A 157 9.59 6.77 13.15
CA ILE A 157 10.98 6.61 12.65
C ILE A 157 11.79 7.91 12.78
N ASN A 158 13.12 7.80 12.64
CA ASN A 158 14.02 8.95 12.62
C ASN A 158 13.62 9.99 11.56
N ILE A 159 13.57 11.26 11.97
CA ILE A 159 13.12 12.37 11.13
C ILE A 159 14.03 12.65 9.94
N VAL A 160 15.35 12.43 10.07
CA VAL A 160 16.30 12.58 8.96
C VAL A 160 16.08 11.48 7.91
N LEU A 161 15.77 10.26 8.36
CA LEU A 161 15.42 9.16 7.47
C LEU A 161 14.09 9.43 6.74
N LEU A 162 13.07 9.86 7.48
CA LEU A 162 11.77 10.24 6.91
C LEU A 162 11.92 11.30 5.82
N GLU A 163 12.70 12.35 6.08
CA GLU A 163 12.97 13.42 5.11
C GLU A 163 13.67 12.89 3.85
N LYS A 164 14.71 12.07 4.01
CA LYS A 164 15.44 11.45 2.90
C LYS A 164 14.55 10.55 2.04
N ILE A 165 13.72 9.73 2.68
CA ILE A 165 12.77 8.85 1.98
C ILE A 165 11.77 9.69 1.20
N THR A 166 11.17 10.69 1.85
CA THR A 166 10.18 11.58 1.23
C THR A 166 10.75 12.25 0.00
N GLU A 167 11.97 12.78 0.06
CA GLU A 167 12.65 13.38 -1.09
C GLU A 167 12.88 12.38 -2.23
N SER A 168 13.23 11.13 -1.91
CA SER A 168 13.45 10.08 -2.92
C SER A 168 12.20 9.74 -3.73
N LEU A 169 11.00 9.85 -3.13
CA LEU A 169 9.72 9.59 -3.81
C LEU A 169 9.42 10.57 -4.95
N PHE A 170 10.02 11.77 -4.92
CA PHE A 170 9.87 12.79 -5.96
C PHE A 170 11.08 12.87 -6.91
N SER A 171 12.29 12.75 -6.37
CA SER A 171 13.53 13.06 -7.11
C SER A 171 14.07 11.89 -7.94
N GLU A 172 13.76 10.65 -7.57
CA GLU A 172 14.28 9.47 -8.27
C GLU A 172 13.34 9.06 -9.41
N GLN A 173 13.76 9.35 -10.65
CA GLN A 173 12.94 9.17 -11.87
C GLN A 173 12.40 7.74 -12.04
N TYR A 174 13.15 6.71 -11.64
CA TYR A 174 12.68 5.33 -11.71
C TYR A 174 11.53 5.05 -10.73
N ILE A 175 11.62 5.59 -9.52
CA ILE A 175 10.60 5.44 -8.47
C ILE A 175 9.31 6.15 -8.87
N SER A 176 9.43 7.41 -9.31
CA SER A 176 8.28 8.22 -9.70
C SER A 176 7.51 7.62 -10.89
N GLN A 177 8.20 6.93 -11.81
CA GLN A 177 7.59 6.35 -13.00
C GLN A 177 6.56 5.25 -12.73
N TYR A 178 6.82 4.31 -11.80
CA TYR A 178 5.83 3.25 -11.52
C TYR A 178 4.84 3.68 -10.45
N ILE A 179 5.26 4.47 -9.44
CA ILE A 179 4.36 4.95 -8.39
C ILE A 179 3.24 5.80 -8.98
N GLN A 180 3.52 6.69 -9.93
CA GLN A 180 2.47 7.52 -10.54
C GLN A 180 1.54 6.73 -11.46
N LYS A 181 2.03 5.63 -12.06
CA LYS A 181 1.27 4.84 -13.04
C LYS A 181 0.40 3.77 -12.39
N LEU A 182 0.92 3.08 -11.37
CA LEU A 182 0.24 1.97 -10.72
C LEU A 182 -0.68 2.49 -9.61
N HIS A 183 -1.98 2.24 -9.75
CA HIS A 183 -3.01 2.77 -8.85
C HIS A 183 -2.71 2.51 -7.37
N GLU A 184 -2.42 1.26 -7.00
CA GLU A 184 -2.16 0.88 -5.61
C GLU A 184 -0.94 1.59 -5.01
N TYR A 185 0.16 1.67 -5.78
CA TYR A 185 1.37 2.36 -5.36
C TYR A 185 1.14 3.86 -5.19
N ARG A 186 0.38 4.47 -6.10
CA ARG A 186 0.01 5.89 -6.05
C ARG A 186 -0.82 6.20 -4.81
N ALA A 187 -1.87 5.41 -4.56
CA ALA A 187 -2.74 5.57 -3.40
C ALA A 187 -1.96 5.42 -2.08
N LEU A 188 -1.10 4.41 -1.97
CA LEU A 188 -0.23 4.24 -0.79
C LEU A 188 0.74 5.40 -0.62
N THR A 189 1.31 5.91 -1.72
CA THR A 189 2.22 7.05 -1.68
C THR A 189 1.51 8.31 -1.20
N ILE A 190 0.31 8.60 -1.70
CA ILE A 190 -0.50 9.72 -1.20
C ILE A 190 -0.75 9.56 0.30
N ASN A 191 -1.18 8.38 0.77
CA ASN A 191 -1.39 8.10 2.20
C ASN A 191 -0.13 8.31 3.06
N ILE A 192 1.03 7.89 2.56
CA ILE A 192 2.31 8.12 3.23
C ILE A 192 2.60 9.62 3.33
N LEU A 193 2.51 10.34 2.20
CA LEU A 193 2.84 11.77 2.14
C LEU A 193 1.89 12.59 3.02
N MET A 194 0.62 12.21 3.10
CA MET A 194 -0.34 12.81 4.01
C MET A 194 0.07 12.67 5.48
N LYS A 195 0.50 11.47 5.90
CA LYS A 195 1.03 11.27 7.26
C LYS A 195 2.33 12.04 7.49
N VAL A 196 3.20 12.13 6.49
CA VAL A 196 4.43 12.94 6.58
C VAL A 196 4.11 14.43 6.75
N ILE A 197 3.12 14.96 6.03
CA ILE A 197 2.63 16.33 6.19
C ILE A 197 2.18 16.54 7.64
N LEU A 198 1.34 15.65 8.18
CA LEU A 198 0.89 15.72 9.58
C LEU A 198 2.09 15.75 10.56
N VAL A 199 3.07 14.85 10.39
CA VAL A 199 4.30 14.84 11.21
C VAL A 199 5.04 16.18 11.13
N TYR A 200 5.14 16.80 9.95
CA TYR A 200 5.77 18.12 9.84
C TYR A 200 4.96 19.23 10.52
N ILE A 201 3.62 19.20 10.41
CA ILE A 201 2.76 20.19 11.05
C ILE A 201 2.85 20.07 12.59
N ASP A 202 2.82 18.85 13.11
CA ASP A 202 2.91 18.56 14.54
C ASP A 202 4.30 18.91 15.12
N GLN A 203 5.35 18.90 14.30
CA GLN A 203 6.71 19.34 14.67
C GLN A 203 6.99 20.82 14.38
N ASP A 204 5.97 21.63 14.07
CA ASP A 204 6.10 23.05 13.73
C ASP A 204 7.04 23.33 12.52
N LYS A 205 7.19 22.37 11.61
CA LYS A 205 8.01 22.49 10.39
C LYS A 205 7.23 23.06 9.22
N GLU A 206 6.76 24.30 9.36
CA GLU A 206 5.87 24.99 8.40
C GLU A 206 6.37 24.89 6.95
N TYR A 207 7.64 25.25 6.69
CA TYR A 207 8.18 25.25 5.33
C TYR A 207 8.12 23.87 4.67
N LYS A 208 8.45 22.79 5.42
CA LYS A 208 8.45 21.42 4.87
C LYS A 208 7.03 20.90 4.65
N ALA A 209 6.11 21.20 5.57
CA ALA A 209 4.70 20.86 5.40
C ALA A 209 4.11 21.56 4.16
N LYS A 210 4.40 22.85 3.99
CA LYS A 210 3.94 23.64 2.84
C LYS A 210 4.53 23.15 1.52
N ASP A 211 5.85 22.96 1.45
CA ASP A 211 6.53 22.45 0.24
C ASP A 211 5.95 21.09 -0.19
N LEU A 212 5.64 20.22 0.78
CA LEU A 212 5.07 18.92 0.47
C LEU A 212 3.59 18.99 0.05
N LEU A 213 2.78 19.86 0.67
CA LEU A 213 1.41 20.14 0.24
C LEU A 213 1.34 20.68 -1.19
N GLU A 214 2.32 21.47 -1.62
CA GLU A 214 2.40 21.99 -3.00
C GLU A 214 2.84 20.91 -4.01
N LYS A 215 3.55 19.87 -3.57
CA LYS A 215 4.07 18.80 -4.43
C LYS A 215 3.14 17.59 -4.55
N ILE A 216 2.41 17.23 -3.50
CA ILE A 216 1.52 16.05 -3.47
C ILE A 216 0.50 15.99 -4.64
N PRO A 217 -0.02 17.12 -5.20
CA PRO A 217 -0.97 17.08 -6.30
C PRO A 217 -0.46 16.40 -7.57
N VAL A 218 0.86 16.23 -7.75
CA VAL A 218 1.43 15.49 -8.89
C VAL A 218 0.98 14.03 -8.94
N PHE A 219 0.54 13.47 -7.81
CA PHE A 219 0.03 12.10 -7.72
C PHE A 219 -1.49 12.00 -7.83
N LEU A 220 -2.21 13.13 -7.85
CA LEU A 220 -3.66 13.10 -7.88
C LEU A 220 -4.22 12.78 -9.26
N VAL A 221 -5.36 12.11 -9.26
CA VAL A 221 -6.19 11.90 -10.44
C VAL A 221 -7.57 12.48 -10.13
N ASP A 222 -8.18 13.17 -11.08
CA ASP A 222 -9.45 13.89 -10.85
C ASP A 222 -10.58 13.00 -10.31
N ALA A 223 -10.60 11.72 -10.70
CA ALA A 223 -11.59 10.76 -10.23
C ALA A 223 -11.35 10.28 -8.78
N ASP A 224 -10.18 10.52 -8.19
CA ASP A 224 -9.84 10.11 -6.83
C ASP A 224 -10.29 11.15 -5.78
N ILE A 225 -11.62 11.26 -5.65
CA ILE A 225 -12.26 12.24 -4.77
C ILE A 225 -11.78 12.10 -3.32
N THR A 226 -11.49 10.87 -2.87
CA THR A 226 -11.02 10.62 -1.49
C THR A 226 -9.71 11.33 -1.23
N SER A 227 -8.71 11.16 -2.10
CA SER A 227 -7.41 11.83 -1.94
C SER A 227 -7.52 13.35 -2.01
N HIS A 228 -8.38 13.89 -2.88
CA HIS A 228 -8.66 15.34 -2.95
C HIS A 228 -9.24 15.87 -1.63
N MET A 229 -10.24 15.19 -1.07
CA MET A 229 -10.83 15.58 0.22
C MET A 229 -9.80 15.54 1.34
N MET A 230 -8.94 14.51 1.39
CA MET A 230 -7.92 14.42 2.42
C MET A 230 -6.88 15.53 2.32
N ILE A 231 -6.46 15.91 1.12
CA ILE A 231 -5.51 17.02 0.93
C ILE A 231 -6.17 18.33 1.33
N TYR A 232 -7.43 18.57 0.96
CA TYR A 232 -8.15 19.76 1.39
C TYR A 232 -8.30 19.83 2.93
N PHE A 233 -8.55 18.70 3.57
CA PHE A 233 -8.52 18.59 5.04
C PHE A 233 -7.13 18.97 5.61
N LEU A 234 -6.04 18.46 5.03
CA LEU A 234 -4.69 18.78 5.46
C LEU A 234 -4.31 20.24 5.23
N GLU A 235 -4.76 20.85 4.14
CA GLU A 235 -4.60 22.29 3.92
C GLU A 235 -5.34 23.11 4.99
N GLY A 236 -6.55 22.66 5.36
CA GLY A 236 -7.30 23.22 6.48
C GLY A 236 -6.51 23.11 7.79
N TYR A 237 -5.99 21.91 8.09
CA TYR A 237 -5.17 21.61 9.26
C TYR A 237 -3.91 22.47 9.33
N PHE A 238 -3.17 22.57 8.23
CA PHE A 238 -2.01 23.46 8.07
C PHE A 238 -2.41 24.93 8.31
N THR A 239 -3.54 25.35 7.76
CA THR A 239 -4.02 26.74 7.86
C THR A 239 -4.44 27.08 9.29
N VAL A 240 -5.01 26.13 10.04
CA VAL A 240 -5.29 26.29 11.48
C VAL A 240 -4.00 26.54 12.25
N LYS A 241 -2.96 25.73 12.01
CA LYS A 241 -1.72 25.76 12.78
C LYS A 241 -0.85 26.99 12.47
N PHE A 242 -0.66 27.34 11.20
CA PHE A 242 0.36 28.32 10.79
C PHE A 242 -0.18 29.62 10.20
N LYS A 243 -1.47 29.70 9.86
CA LYS A 243 -2.04 30.85 9.15
C LYS A 243 -3.22 31.46 9.90
N ASN A 244 -4.43 31.04 9.57
CA ASN A 244 -5.68 31.62 10.08
C ASN A 244 -6.60 30.51 10.58
N LYS A 245 -6.73 30.43 11.91
CA LYS A 245 -7.54 29.45 12.60
C LYS A 245 -8.96 29.34 12.05
N ASN A 246 -9.64 30.47 11.86
CA ASN A 246 -11.05 30.47 11.44
C ASN A 246 -11.23 29.97 10.00
N ILE A 247 -10.30 30.31 9.10
CA ILE A 247 -10.34 29.83 7.71
C ILE A 247 -10.08 28.32 7.68
N GLY A 248 -9.02 27.86 8.37
CA GLY A 248 -8.69 26.45 8.41
C GLY A 248 -9.79 25.59 9.06
N GLN A 249 -10.43 26.09 10.12
CA GLN A 249 -11.57 25.41 10.75
C GLN A 249 -12.74 25.21 9.79
N ARG A 250 -13.08 26.24 8.99
CA ARG A 250 -14.14 26.11 7.97
C ARG A 250 -13.81 25.03 6.94
N MET A 251 -12.57 24.99 6.44
CA MET A 251 -12.13 23.97 5.49
C MET A 251 -12.28 22.57 6.07
N ILE A 252 -11.89 22.37 7.34
CA ILE A 252 -12.04 21.10 8.05
C ILE A 252 -13.52 20.74 8.21
N GLU A 253 -14.36 21.67 8.66
CA GLU A 253 -15.80 21.48 8.85
C GLU A 253 -16.51 21.09 7.54
N GLU A 254 -16.12 21.70 6.42
CA GLU A 254 -16.62 21.37 5.09
C GLU A 254 -16.32 19.91 4.72
N VAL A 255 -15.10 19.42 4.97
CA VAL A 255 -14.75 18.01 4.74
C VAL A 255 -15.56 17.08 5.64
N LEU A 256 -15.63 17.37 6.95
CA LEU A 256 -16.38 16.55 7.90
C LEU A 256 -17.88 16.49 7.54
N HIS A 257 -18.43 17.59 7.01
CA HIS A 257 -19.81 17.62 6.51
C HIS A 257 -19.98 16.76 5.26
N ILE A 258 -19.08 16.83 4.29
CA ILE A 258 -19.13 15.97 3.09
C ILE A 258 -19.08 14.49 3.49
N LEU A 259 -18.19 14.13 4.42
CA LEU A 259 -18.08 12.75 4.90
C LEU A 259 -19.35 12.26 5.59
N ASP A 260 -20.03 13.14 6.32
CA ASP A 260 -21.34 12.88 6.93
C ASP A 260 -22.40 12.64 5.86
N LEU A 261 -22.49 13.52 4.86
CA LEU A 261 -23.46 13.45 3.75
C LEU A 261 -23.35 12.15 2.95
N ILE A 262 -22.13 11.67 2.70
CA ILE A 262 -21.89 10.44 1.94
C ILE A 262 -21.90 9.17 2.80
N GLY A 263 -22.13 9.29 4.11
CA GLY A 263 -22.17 8.17 5.04
C GLY A 263 -20.81 7.55 5.39
N ALA A 264 -19.71 8.27 5.19
CA ALA A 264 -18.34 7.82 5.45
C ALA A 264 -17.94 7.98 6.94
N GLN A 265 -18.78 7.52 7.86
CA GLN A 265 -18.64 7.81 9.30
C GLN A 265 -17.30 7.34 9.90
N LYS A 266 -16.82 6.15 9.52
CA LYS A 266 -15.53 5.64 10.03
C LYS A 266 -14.38 6.56 9.67
N PHE A 267 -14.42 7.10 8.46
CA PHE A 267 -13.37 7.97 7.97
C PHE A 267 -13.42 9.34 8.64
N LYS A 268 -14.63 9.87 8.86
CA LYS A 268 -14.89 11.07 9.67
C LYS A 268 -14.31 10.93 11.08
N ASN A 269 -14.59 9.82 11.77
CA ASN A 269 -14.07 9.59 13.13
C ASN A 269 -12.53 9.62 13.20
N VAL A 270 -11.85 9.03 12.20
CA VAL A 270 -10.37 9.06 12.15
C VAL A 270 -9.83 10.48 11.93
N MET A 271 -10.50 11.30 11.13
CA MET A 271 -10.14 12.71 10.98
C MET A 271 -10.36 13.48 12.29
N GLU A 272 -11.49 13.25 12.97
CA GLU A 272 -11.79 13.87 14.26
C GLU A 272 -10.76 13.49 15.34
N ASP A 273 -10.36 12.22 15.44
CA ASP A 273 -9.29 11.79 16.34
C ASP A 273 -7.95 12.50 16.07
N THR A 274 -7.66 12.73 14.78
CA THR A 274 -6.47 13.48 14.37
C THR A 274 -6.52 14.92 14.87
N LEU A 275 -7.70 15.54 14.90
CA LEU A 275 -7.90 16.89 15.45
C LEU A 275 -7.75 16.93 16.98
N VAL A 276 -8.29 15.92 17.69
CA VAL A 276 -8.24 15.85 19.17
C VAL A 276 -6.81 15.78 19.71
N LYS A 277 -5.87 15.20 18.95
CA LYS A 277 -4.44 15.20 19.32
C LYS A 277 -3.84 16.61 19.44
N ILE A 278 -4.41 17.62 18.76
CA ILE A 278 -3.92 19.01 18.79
C ILE A 278 -4.48 19.78 19.98
N GLU A 279 -5.77 19.65 20.29
CA GLU A 279 -6.40 20.47 21.34
C GLU A 279 -5.82 20.20 22.74
N ASN A 280 -5.10 19.08 22.88
CA ASN A 280 -4.42 18.65 24.10
C ASN A 280 -2.89 18.91 24.11
N GLN A 281 -2.35 19.62 23.11
CA GLN A 281 -0.95 20.08 23.04
C GLN A 281 -0.87 21.60 23.18
#